data_AF-A0A5H2XX76-F1
#
_entry.id   AF-A0A5H2XX76-F1
#
_cell.length_a   1.000
_cell.length_b   1.000
_cell.length_c   1.000
_cell.angle_alpha   90.00
_cell.angle_beta   90.00
_cell.angle_gamma   90.00
#
_symmetry.space_group_name_H-M   'P 1'
#
loop_
_entity.id
_entity.type
_entity.pdbx_description
1 polymer ?
#
loop_
_entity_poly.entity_id
_entity_poly.type
_entity_poly.pdbx_seq_one_letter_code
_entity_poly.pdbx_strand_id
1 'polypeptide(L)'
;MALEQDIGRLIESTDKLTETVDGKIQEITAKLDQKSQEVDSRLAAKEQAVESKIASFQKALPLAPNNLSDTKYFAKINSGHEDGVAVDVMQSHAAPWSCFYYQGTEGTATVTKLTNKMLADYGLTPNSEFHRAIGVYRSEAEPFYGSDFKILLFDVELTKGMTTDENLGLLFVLNQGCPSFTGWDKGEFLTQANCWINVLEQSGSLEFYPSSNRSATIRVNAGDKGKGWQYKRNTRQGWGGCHQPIFRGLGKMKVAVALPYVGTGDHGNNMIWADSVGHAYSHTAPAIGEGV
;
A
#
# COMPACT_ATOMS: atom_id res chain seq x y z
N MET A 1 15.30 -92.43 -15.96
CA MET A 1 14.40 -92.34 -14.78
C MET A 1 14.91 -91.39 -13.70
N ALA A 2 16.00 -91.63 -12.96
CA ALA A 2 16.43 -90.70 -11.89
C ALA A 2 16.80 -89.29 -12.41
N LEU A 3 17.56 -89.20 -13.51
CA LEU A 3 17.99 -87.93 -14.10
C LEU A 3 16.83 -87.08 -14.65
N GLU A 4 15.83 -87.72 -15.28
CA GLU A 4 14.62 -87.06 -15.78
C GLU A 4 13.76 -86.52 -14.65
N GLN A 5 13.71 -87.24 -13.53
CA GLN A 5 12.99 -86.83 -12.33
C GLN A 5 13.68 -85.64 -11.64
N ASP A 6 15.02 -85.60 -11.63
CA ASP A 6 15.80 -84.49 -11.10
C ASP A 6 15.68 -83.24 -11.99
N ILE A 7 15.70 -83.39 -13.32
CA ILE A 7 15.45 -82.29 -14.27
C ILE A 7 14.05 -81.71 -14.06
N GLY A 8 13.03 -82.56 -13.90
CA GLY A 8 11.66 -82.12 -13.63
C GLY A 8 11.55 -81.28 -12.35
N ARG A 9 12.19 -81.73 -11.26
CA ARG A 9 12.24 -80.98 -9.98
C ARG A 9 12.97 -79.65 -10.09
N LEU A 10 14.00 -79.59 -10.95
CA LEU A 10 14.82 -78.39 -11.14
C LEU A 10 14.05 -77.33 -11.95
N ILE A 11 13.31 -77.74 -12.98
CA ILE A 11 12.38 -76.88 -13.71
C ILE A 11 11.31 -76.33 -12.76
N GLU A 12 10.66 -77.21 -11.99
CA GLU A 12 9.59 -76.82 -11.07
C GLU A 12 10.10 -75.87 -9.96
N SER A 13 11.34 -76.05 -9.49
CA SER A 13 11.98 -75.12 -8.55
C SER A 13 12.35 -73.78 -9.19
N THR A 14 12.74 -73.78 -10.46
CA THR A 14 13.08 -72.58 -11.23
C THR A 14 11.82 -71.74 -11.51
N ASP A 15 10.71 -72.39 -11.86
CA ASP A 15 9.42 -71.74 -12.08
C ASP A 15 8.92 -71.10 -10.78
N LYS A 16 8.94 -71.84 -9.66
CA LYS A 16 8.60 -71.30 -8.32
C LYS A 16 9.49 -70.13 -7.92
N LEU A 17 10.79 -70.19 -8.24
CA LEU A 17 11.72 -69.08 -7.96
C LEU A 17 11.36 -67.85 -8.80
N THR A 18 11.04 -68.04 -10.08
CA THR A 18 10.67 -66.96 -11.00
C THR A 18 9.38 -66.27 -10.52
N GLU A 19 8.34 -67.04 -10.20
CA GLU A 19 7.10 -66.52 -9.63
C GLU A 19 7.33 -65.75 -8.32
N THR A 20 8.20 -66.28 -7.45
CA THR A 20 8.54 -65.63 -6.18
C THR A 20 9.27 -64.31 -6.41
N VAL A 21 10.20 -64.26 -7.37
CA VAL A 21 10.96 -63.06 -7.70
C VAL A 21 10.06 -62.01 -8.34
N ASP A 22 9.21 -62.40 -9.29
CA ASP A 22 8.25 -61.50 -9.95
C ASP A 22 7.25 -60.91 -8.95
N GLY A 23 6.73 -61.75 -8.03
CA GLY A 23 5.88 -61.29 -6.94
C GLY A 23 6.58 -60.27 -6.04
N LYS A 24 7.84 -60.53 -5.66
CA LYS A 24 8.65 -59.58 -4.87
C LYS A 24 8.94 -58.28 -5.63
N ILE A 25 9.20 -58.35 -6.94
CA ILE A 25 9.41 -57.16 -7.77
C ILE A 25 8.14 -56.31 -7.81
N GLN A 26 6.97 -56.92 -8.03
CA GLN A 26 5.70 -56.22 -8.03
C GLN A 26 5.41 -55.56 -6.67
N GLU A 27 5.65 -56.26 -5.57
CA GLU A 27 5.52 -55.69 -4.23
C GLU A 27 6.47 -54.52 -3.97
N ILE A 28 7.72 -54.64 -4.41
CA ILE A 28 8.72 -53.57 -4.27
C ILE A 28 8.31 -52.35 -5.09
N THR A 29 7.90 -52.54 -6.35
CA THR A 29 7.44 -51.45 -7.22
C THR A 29 6.22 -50.74 -6.63
N ALA A 30 5.21 -51.49 -6.17
CA ALA A 30 4.03 -50.90 -5.54
C ALA A 30 4.37 -50.11 -4.28
N LYS A 31 5.29 -50.62 -3.44
CA LYS A 31 5.80 -49.90 -2.26
C LYS A 31 6.58 -48.64 -2.65
N LEU A 32 7.37 -48.70 -3.72
CA LEU A 32 8.14 -47.56 -4.22
C LEU A 32 7.23 -46.45 -4.73
N ASP A 33 6.22 -46.79 -5.54
CA ASP A 33 5.25 -45.83 -6.08
C ASP A 33 4.44 -45.18 -4.95
N GLN A 34 3.99 -45.98 -3.98
CA GLN A 34 3.30 -45.47 -2.79
C GLN A 34 4.20 -44.51 -2.00
N LYS A 35 5.48 -44.86 -1.82
CA LYS A 35 6.44 -43.99 -1.13
C LYS A 35 6.74 -42.71 -1.91
N SER A 36 6.82 -42.77 -3.24
CA SER A 36 7.00 -41.58 -4.09
C SER A 36 5.83 -40.63 -3.92
N GLN A 37 4.59 -41.13 -4.01
CA GLN A 37 3.38 -40.32 -3.82
C GLN A 37 3.29 -39.71 -2.42
N GLU A 38 3.69 -40.46 -1.38
CA GLU A 38 3.77 -39.97 0.00
C GLU A 38 4.79 -38.83 0.13
N VAL A 39 5.95 -38.96 -0.52
CA VAL A 39 7.00 -37.93 -0.54
C VAL A 39 6.53 -36.67 -1.28
N ASP A 40 5.94 -36.81 -2.47
CA ASP A 40 5.45 -35.68 -3.27
C ASP A 40 4.35 -34.91 -2.52
N SER A 41 3.42 -35.63 -1.89
CA SER A 41 2.36 -35.03 -1.08
C SER A 41 2.93 -34.27 0.13
N ARG A 42 3.96 -34.83 0.78
CA ARG A 42 4.65 -34.14 1.89
C ARG A 42 5.42 -32.93 1.42
N LEU A 43 6.05 -32.99 0.25
CA LEU A 43 6.80 -31.86 -0.31
C LEU A 43 5.85 -30.70 -0.63
N ALA A 44 4.76 -30.95 -1.35
CA ALA A 44 3.76 -29.94 -1.67
C ALA A 44 3.15 -29.29 -0.40
N ALA A 45 2.84 -30.09 0.62
CA ALA A 45 2.35 -29.56 1.90
C ALA A 45 3.41 -28.70 2.62
N LYS A 46 4.69 -29.04 2.51
CA LYS A 46 5.79 -28.25 3.09
C LYS A 46 6.01 -26.94 2.33
N GLU A 47 5.95 -26.97 1.00
CA GLU A 47 6.01 -25.77 0.15
C GLU A 47 4.89 -24.79 0.52
N GLN A 48 3.64 -25.27 0.58
CA GLN A 48 2.50 -24.44 0.98
C GLN A 48 2.65 -23.86 2.40
N ALA A 49 3.17 -24.66 3.34
CA ALA A 49 3.42 -24.19 4.70
C ALA A 49 4.54 -23.14 4.77
N VAL A 50 5.57 -23.25 3.93
CA VAL A 50 6.65 -22.27 3.81
C VAL A 50 6.13 -20.98 3.19
N GLU A 51 5.37 -21.04 2.09
CA GLU A 51 4.75 -19.87 1.48
C GLU A 51 3.83 -19.13 2.45
N SER A 52 3.00 -19.86 3.21
CA SER A 52 2.15 -19.27 4.24
C SER A 52 2.97 -18.57 5.34
N LYS A 53 4.08 -19.17 5.77
CA LYS A 53 5.00 -18.54 6.73
C LYS A 53 5.70 -17.31 6.15
N ILE A 54 6.12 -17.34 4.88
CA ILE A 54 6.72 -16.19 4.20
C ILE A 54 5.71 -15.04 4.16
N ALA A 55 4.46 -15.29 3.75
CA ALA A 55 3.41 -14.28 3.75
C ALA A 55 3.14 -13.72 5.16
N SER A 56 3.16 -14.58 6.19
CA SER A 56 3.05 -14.14 7.58
C SER A 56 4.25 -13.30 8.03
N PHE A 57 5.47 -13.65 7.61
CA PHE A 57 6.67 -12.89 7.93
C PHE A 57 6.71 -11.55 7.21
N GLN A 58 6.26 -11.47 5.95
CA GLN A 58 6.13 -10.21 5.22
C GLN A 58 5.16 -9.24 5.91
N LYS A 59 4.11 -9.77 6.56
CA LYS A 59 3.22 -8.97 7.43
C LYS A 59 3.84 -8.57 8.77
N ALA A 60 4.79 -9.36 9.25
CA ALA A 60 5.49 -9.14 10.50
C ALA A 60 6.79 -8.32 10.35
N LEU A 61 7.17 -7.95 9.11
CA LEU A 61 8.31 -7.07 8.87
C LEU A 61 8.11 -5.77 9.64
N PRO A 62 9.15 -5.27 10.33
CA PRO A 62 9.06 -4.07 11.14
C PRO A 62 8.58 -2.89 10.30
N LEU A 63 7.84 -1.99 10.95
CA LEU A 63 7.40 -0.72 10.39
C LEU A 63 8.61 0.05 9.89
N ALA A 64 8.78 0.09 8.57
CA ALA A 64 9.74 0.97 7.95
C ALA A 64 9.25 2.43 8.05
N PRO A 65 10.15 3.41 7.98
CA PRO A 65 9.82 4.84 7.94
C PRO A 65 8.64 5.17 7.05
N ASN A 66 7.93 6.24 7.40
CA ASN A 66 7.22 6.97 6.37
C ASN A 66 8.26 7.54 5.38
N ASN A 67 8.17 7.10 4.14
CA ASN A 67 9.06 7.53 3.07
C ASN A 67 8.63 8.87 2.43
N LEU A 68 7.56 9.48 2.96
CA LEU A 68 7.09 10.81 2.64
C LEU A 68 7.50 11.80 3.74
N SER A 69 8.22 12.84 3.35
CA SER A 69 8.63 13.93 4.25
C SER A 69 7.41 14.75 4.70
N ASP A 70 7.40 15.31 5.92
CA ASP A 70 6.46 16.36 6.39
C ASP A 70 4.94 16.04 6.26
N THR A 71 4.56 14.77 6.32
CA THR A 71 3.14 14.35 6.12
C THR A 71 2.25 14.49 7.34
N LYS A 72 2.84 14.70 8.53
CA LYS A 72 2.09 14.92 9.77
C LYS A 72 1.60 16.37 9.89
N TYR A 73 2.46 17.32 9.55
CA TYR A 73 2.21 18.74 9.82
C TYR A 73 1.96 19.54 8.55
N PHE A 74 2.41 19.05 7.39
CA PHE A 74 2.38 19.84 6.15
C PHE A 74 2.96 21.24 6.38
N ALA A 75 4.06 21.33 7.14
CA ALA A 75 4.66 22.59 7.57
C ALA A 75 5.02 23.48 6.38
N LYS A 76 5.36 22.88 5.23
CA LYS A 76 5.72 23.59 3.99
C LYS A 76 4.53 23.84 3.05
N ILE A 77 3.29 23.57 3.49
CA ILE A 77 2.06 23.91 2.76
C ILE A 77 1.35 25.03 3.51
N ASN A 78 0.97 26.10 2.81
CA ASN A 78 0.39 27.32 3.38
C ASN A 78 1.24 27.90 4.53
N SER A 79 2.58 27.78 4.48
CA SER A 79 3.46 28.15 5.61
C SER A 79 3.43 29.64 5.95
N GLY A 80 3.07 30.50 4.99
CA GLY A 80 2.91 31.95 5.17
C GLY A 80 1.48 32.42 5.46
N HIS A 81 0.55 31.50 5.67
CA HIS A 81 -0.87 31.80 5.89
C HIS A 81 -1.37 31.14 7.18
N GLU A 82 -2.38 31.75 7.81
CA GLU A 82 -3.06 31.15 8.95
C GLU A 82 -3.79 29.86 8.55
N ASP A 83 -3.86 28.89 9.47
CA ASP A 83 -4.68 27.68 9.28
C ASP A 83 -6.14 28.09 9.04
N GLY A 84 -6.84 27.40 8.13
CA GLY A 84 -8.21 27.73 7.70
C GLY A 84 -8.29 28.66 6.49
N VAL A 85 -7.19 29.28 6.06
CA VAL A 85 -7.16 30.09 4.83
C VAL A 85 -7.00 29.20 3.60
N ALA A 86 -7.92 29.34 2.63
CA ALA A 86 -7.81 28.72 1.33
C ALA A 86 -6.79 29.47 0.47
N VAL A 87 -5.81 28.74 -0.07
CA VAL A 87 -4.73 29.30 -0.89
C VAL A 87 -4.66 28.53 -2.20
N ASP A 88 -4.34 29.21 -3.30
CA ASP A 88 -4.12 28.57 -4.60
C ASP A 88 -3.07 27.45 -4.50
N VAL A 89 -3.36 26.26 -5.07
CA VAL A 89 -2.47 25.10 -4.98
C VAL A 89 -1.09 25.33 -5.62
N MET A 90 -1.00 26.21 -6.62
CA MET A 90 0.25 26.54 -7.31
C MET A 90 1.15 27.47 -6.49
N GLN A 91 0.58 28.17 -5.49
CA GLN A 91 1.31 29.15 -4.65
C GLN A 91 1.52 28.67 -3.21
N SER A 92 0.78 27.65 -2.79
CA SER A 92 0.74 27.16 -1.41
C SER A 92 1.90 26.27 -0.99
N HIS A 93 2.66 25.71 -1.93
CA HIS A 93 3.62 24.65 -1.66
C HIS A 93 5.06 25.15 -1.75
N ALA A 94 5.84 24.89 -0.69
CA ALA A 94 7.29 24.98 -0.71
C ALA A 94 7.92 23.57 -0.70
N ALA A 95 9.19 23.49 -1.10
CA ALA A 95 9.96 22.24 -1.07
C ALA A 95 9.81 21.55 0.31
N PRO A 96 9.60 20.21 0.35
CA PRO A 96 9.75 19.25 -0.76
C PRO A 96 8.50 19.07 -1.62
N TRP A 97 7.42 19.81 -1.37
CA TRP A 97 6.15 19.65 -2.09
C TRP A 97 6.10 20.50 -3.33
N SER A 98 5.53 19.95 -4.41
CA SER A 98 5.18 20.73 -5.58
C SER A 98 3.81 20.34 -6.15
N CYS A 99 3.23 21.27 -6.93
CA CYS A 99 1.98 21.08 -7.64
C CYS A 99 2.14 21.60 -9.07
N PHE A 100 1.44 20.99 -10.01
CA PHE A 100 1.40 21.48 -11.39
C PHE A 100 0.21 20.91 -12.15
N TYR A 101 -0.35 21.73 -13.05
CA TYR A 101 -1.25 21.26 -14.10
C TYR A 101 -0.42 20.64 -15.22
N TYR A 102 -0.87 19.50 -15.74
CA TYR A 102 -0.10 18.76 -16.74
C TYR A 102 -0.64 18.99 -18.16
N GLN A 103 0.27 19.21 -19.10
CA GLN A 103 0.04 19.25 -20.55
C GLN A 103 -1.21 20.02 -21.01
N GLY A 104 -1.36 21.28 -20.59
CA GLY A 104 -2.46 22.14 -21.04
C GLY A 104 -3.80 21.90 -20.35
N THR A 105 -3.84 21.07 -19.31
CA THR A 105 -4.96 21.02 -18.35
C THR A 105 -5.18 22.42 -17.78
N GLU A 106 -6.44 22.86 -17.71
CA GLU A 106 -6.84 24.12 -17.06
C GLU A 106 -7.90 23.85 -16.00
N GLY A 107 -7.90 24.68 -14.97
CA GLY A 107 -8.81 24.56 -13.84
C GLY A 107 -8.49 25.57 -12.75
N THR A 108 -9.22 25.47 -11.65
CA THR A 108 -8.93 26.18 -10.41
C THR A 108 -8.76 25.18 -9.28
N ALA A 109 -7.85 25.45 -8.36
CA ALA A 109 -7.65 24.58 -7.22
C ALA A 109 -7.12 25.37 -6.03
N THR A 110 -7.69 25.13 -4.87
CA THR A 110 -7.22 25.67 -3.60
C THR A 110 -6.96 24.55 -2.60
N VAL A 111 -6.04 24.80 -1.68
CA VAL A 111 -5.79 23.96 -0.52
C VAL A 111 -5.92 24.80 0.74
N THR A 112 -6.64 24.25 1.72
CA THR A 112 -6.77 24.80 3.06
C THR A 112 -6.11 23.85 4.04
N LYS A 113 -5.18 24.34 4.85
CA LYS A 113 -4.56 23.58 5.94
C LYS A 113 -5.41 23.77 7.20
N LEU A 114 -5.92 22.68 7.76
CA LEU A 114 -6.87 22.67 8.88
C LEU A 114 -6.26 22.03 10.11
N THR A 115 -6.64 22.55 11.28
CA THR A 115 -6.44 21.90 12.57
C THR A 115 -7.63 21.00 12.93
N ASN A 116 -7.44 20.10 13.88
CA ASN A 116 -8.52 19.26 14.39
C ASN A 116 -9.71 20.05 14.97
N LYS A 117 -9.46 21.27 15.49
CA LYS A 117 -10.50 22.15 16.05
C LYS A 117 -11.42 22.73 14.98
N MET A 118 -10.93 22.86 13.75
CA MET A 118 -11.65 23.49 12.63
C MET A 118 -12.56 22.50 11.87
N LEU A 119 -12.43 21.19 12.09
CA LEU A 119 -13.07 20.20 11.22
C LEU A 119 -14.60 20.30 11.16
N ALA A 120 -15.25 20.58 12.29
CA ALA A 120 -16.70 20.71 12.34
C ALA A 120 -17.20 21.87 11.44
N ASP A 121 -16.49 23.00 11.44
CA ASP A 121 -16.86 24.20 10.66
C ASP A 121 -16.80 23.96 9.14
N TYR A 122 -16.01 22.96 8.71
CA TYR A 122 -15.88 22.56 7.30
C TYR A 122 -16.69 21.30 6.96
N GLY A 123 -17.60 20.85 7.84
CA GLY A 123 -18.42 19.66 7.61
C GLY A 123 -17.64 18.34 7.68
N LEU A 124 -16.46 18.34 8.32
CA LEU A 124 -15.53 17.20 8.41
C LEU A 124 -15.63 16.51 9.77
N THR A 125 -16.84 16.30 10.31
CA THR A 125 -17.06 15.68 11.62
C THR A 125 -16.38 14.30 11.70
N PRO A 126 -15.39 14.12 12.60
CA PRO A 126 -14.74 12.83 12.80
C PRO A 126 -15.74 11.73 13.22
N ASN A 127 -15.64 10.55 12.61
CA ASN A 127 -16.36 9.36 13.08
C ASN A 127 -15.51 8.60 14.12
N SER A 128 -16.06 7.55 14.72
CA SER A 128 -15.37 6.79 15.78
C SER A 128 -14.04 6.18 15.33
N GLU A 129 -13.96 5.70 14.08
CA GLU A 129 -12.72 5.14 13.55
C GLU A 129 -11.67 6.21 13.29
N PHE A 130 -12.07 7.35 12.73
CA PHE A 130 -11.17 8.48 12.55
C PHE A 130 -10.74 9.02 13.91
N HIS A 131 -11.63 9.14 14.89
CA HIS A 131 -11.28 9.54 16.26
C HIS A 131 -10.26 8.59 16.92
N ARG A 132 -10.42 7.28 16.75
CA ARG A 132 -9.42 6.29 17.20
C ARG A 132 -8.07 6.55 16.54
N ALA A 133 -8.10 6.97 15.28
CA ALA A 133 -6.90 7.33 14.54
C ALA A 133 -6.30 8.63 15.11
N ILE A 134 -7.06 9.72 15.14
CA ILE A 134 -6.55 11.05 15.49
C ILE A 134 -6.08 11.15 16.95
N GLY A 135 -6.43 10.16 17.79
CA GLY A 135 -6.19 10.16 19.21
C GLY A 135 -7.13 11.10 19.96
N VAL A 136 -6.99 11.15 21.28
CA VAL A 136 -7.60 12.21 22.08
C VAL A 136 -6.72 13.45 21.94
N TYR A 137 -7.29 14.61 21.64
CA TYR A 137 -6.56 15.89 21.68
C TYR A 137 -5.82 16.00 23.02
N ARG A 138 -4.48 15.99 22.98
CA ARG A 138 -3.63 16.31 24.13
C ARG A 138 -3.10 17.73 23.89
N SER A 139 -3.21 18.57 24.91
CA SER A 139 -2.94 20.01 24.86
C SER A 139 -1.63 20.37 24.16
N GLU A 140 -1.54 21.61 23.65
CA GLU A 140 -0.38 22.19 22.95
C GLU A 140 0.96 22.13 23.74
N ALA A 141 0.92 21.84 25.04
CA ALA A 141 2.10 21.70 25.90
C ALA A 141 2.83 20.32 25.80
N GLU A 142 2.27 19.33 25.10
CA GLU A 142 2.77 17.95 25.04
C GLU A 142 3.07 17.50 23.59
N PRO A 143 4.19 17.94 22.98
CA PRO A 143 4.47 17.73 21.55
C PRO A 143 4.85 16.28 21.19
N PHE A 144 5.16 15.43 22.17
CA PHE A 144 5.70 14.08 21.95
C PHE A 144 4.63 12.99 21.74
N TYR A 145 3.34 13.30 21.93
CA TYR A 145 2.27 12.31 21.85
C TYR A 145 1.19 12.74 20.83
N GLY A 146 1.00 11.90 19.80
CA GLY A 146 0.17 12.16 18.63
C GLY A 146 -1.23 12.68 18.96
N SER A 147 -1.55 13.86 18.41
CA SER A 147 -2.92 14.38 18.21
C SER A 147 -2.96 15.73 17.48
N ASP A 148 -1.84 16.47 17.32
CA ASP A 148 -1.78 17.71 16.55
C ASP A 148 -1.20 17.46 15.15
N PHE A 149 -1.99 16.88 14.26
CA PHE A 149 -1.64 16.80 12.84
C PHE A 149 -2.59 17.68 12.04
N LYS A 150 -2.14 18.05 10.84
CA LYS A 150 -2.91 18.92 9.96
C LYS A 150 -3.66 18.10 8.93
N ILE A 151 -4.78 18.65 8.48
CA ILE A 151 -5.60 18.10 7.41
C ILE A 151 -5.54 19.06 6.23
N LEU A 152 -5.41 18.52 5.02
CA LEU A 152 -5.50 19.31 3.80
C LEU A 152 -6.88 19.15 3.21
N LEU A 153 -7.62 20.25 3.09
CA LEU A 153 -8.87 20.31 2.35
C LEU A 153 -8.58 20.90 0.96
N PHE A 154 -8.71 20.06 -0.07
CA PHE A 154 -8.61 20.48 -1.45
C PHE A 154 -10.01 20.82 -1.98
N ASP A 155 -10.14 21.94 -2.67
CA ASP A 155 -11.30 22.29 -3.51
C ASP A 155 -10.79 22.51 -4.94
N VAL A 156 -11.10 21.57 -5.83
CA VAL A 156 -10.52 21.46 -7.18
C VAL A 156 -11.62 21.42 -8.21
N GLU A 157 -11.46 22.20 -9.27
CA GLU A 157 -12.28 22.15 -10.47
C GLU A 157 -11.38 22.11 -11.72
N LEU A 158 -11.46 21.03 -12.50
CA LEU A 158 -10.76 20.90 -13.77
C LEU A 158 -11.77 21.08 -14.91
N THR A 159 -11.58 22.11 -15.72
CA THR A 159 -12.53 22.53 -16.76
C THR A 159 -12.06 22.19 -18.18
N LYS A 160 -10.76 21.92 -18.36
CA LYS A 160 -10.18 21.54 -19.65
C LYS A 160 -9.19 20.39 -19.48
N GLY A 161 -9.28 19.40 -20.37
CA GLY A 161 -8.35 18.27 -20.41
C GLY A 161 -6.98 18.63 -20.96
N MET A 162 -6.12 17.61 -21.05
CA MET A 162 -4.79 17.73 -21.65
C MET A 162 -4.88 18.04 -23.14
N THR A 163 -3.79 18.58 -23.69
CA THR A 163 -3.64 18.83 -25.15
C THR A 163 -3.73 17.55 -25.98
N THR A 164 -3.35 16.41 -25.39
CA THR A 164 -3.36 15.08 -26.02
C THR A 164 -4.66 14.30 -25.77
N ASP A 165 -5.48 14.72 -24.81
CA ASP A 165 -6.76 14.12 -24.47
C ASP A 165 -7.66 15.17 -23.78
N GLU A 166 -8.57 15.76 -24.55
CA GLU A 166 -9.45 16.84 -24.10
C GLU A 166 -10.42 16.42 -22.99
N ASN A 167 -10.65 15.11 -22.80
CA ASN A 167 -11.57 14.57 -21.81
C ASN A 167 -10.88 14.23 -20.48
N LEU A 168 -9.56 14.43 -20.40
CA LEU A 168 -8.75 14.03 -19.26
C LEU A 168 -7.89 15.19 -18.77
N GLY A 169 -8.34 15.86 -17.70
CA GLY A 169 -7.53 16.84 -16.98
C GLY A 169 -6.67 16.18 -15.90
N LEU A 170 -5.43 16.66 -15.74
CA LEU A 170 -4.50 16.18 -14.72
C LEU A 170 -3.93 17.34 -13.90
N LEU A 171 -4.18 17.32 -12.59
CA LEU A 171 -3.56 18.19 -11.61
C LEU A 171 -2.78 17.34 -10.60
N PHE A 172 -1.47 17.48 -10.60
CA PHE A 172 -0.60 16.83 -9.63
C PHE A 172 -0.47 17.72 -8.39
N VAL A 173 -0.64 17.12 -7.21
CA VAL A 173 -0.52 17.77 -5.91
C VAL A 173 0.42 16.98 -5.00
N LEU A 174 1.00 17.63 -3.99
CA LEU A 174 1.87 16.98 -3.00
C LEU A 174 3.01 16.15 -3.64
N ASN A 175 3.49 16.57 -4.80
CA ASN A 175 4.53 15.84 -5.52
C ASN A 175 5.87 16.00 -4.79
N GLN A 176 6.56 14.89 -4.52
CA GLN A 176 7.92 14.86 -3.96
C GLN A 176 8.97 14.34 -4.96
N GLY A 177 8.61 14.26 -6.24
CA GLY A 177 9.50 13.83 -7.30
C GLY A 177 9.76 12.32 -7.32
N CYS A 178 10.80 11.94 -8.07
CA CYS A 178 11.15 10.57 -8.39
C CYS A 178 12.54 10.25 -7.82
N PRO A 179 12.67 9.33 -6.85
CA PRO A 179 13.97 8.88 -6.40
C PRO A 179 14.77 8.28 -7.57
N SER A 180 16.01 8.72 -7.78
CA SER A 180 16.80 8.45 -8.98
C SER A 180 17.31 7.00 -9.17
N PHE A 181 16.97 6.07 -8.27
CA PHE A 181 17.53 4.71 -8.28
C PHE A 181 16.52 3.61 -7.91
N THR A 182 15.22 3.86 -8.11
CA THR A 182 14.16 2.88 -7.82
C THR A 182 13.46 2.46 -9.11
N GLY A 183 13.52 1.16 -9.43
CA GLY A 183 12.85 0.59 -10.60
C GLY A 183 11.33 0.51 -10.39
N TRP A 184 10.54 0.86 -11.41
CA TRP A 184 9.07 0.80 -11.33
C TRP A 184 8.60 -0.63 -11.04
N ASP A 185 7.81 -0.81 -9.96
CA ASP A 185 7.21 -2.09 -9.58
C ASP A 185 8.22 -3.23 -9.35
N LYS A 186 9.48 -2.92 -8.98
CA LYS A 186 10.53 -3.92 -8.73
C LYS A 186 10.85 -4.04 -7.24
N GLY A 187 11.06 -5.27 -6.77
CA GLY A 187 11.53 -5.58 -5.41
C GLY A 187 10.76 -6.74 -4.75
N GLU A 188 11.41 -7.42 -3.82
CA GLU A 188 10.85 -8.57 -3.08
C GLU A 188 9.98 -8.18 -1.87
N PHE A 189 9.95 -6.88 -1.55
CA PHE A 189 9.18 -6.32 -0.44
C PHE A 189 7.84 -5.74 -0.90
N LEU A 190 6.84 -5.81 -0.01
CA LEU A 190 5.57 -5.10 -0.19
C LEU A 190 5.72 -3.63 0.17
N THR A 191 4.86 -2.79 -0.41
CA THR A 191 4.69 -1.39 -0.07
C THR A 191 3.24 -1.17 0.28
N GLN A 192 2.98 -0.38 1.32
CA GLN A 192 1.63 -0.02 1.71
C GLN A 192 1.48 1.49 1.67
N ALA A 193 0.44 1.93 1.00
CA ALA A 193 -0.06 3.30 1.09
C ALA A 193 -1.28 3.33 2.01
N ASN A 194 -1.38 4.37 2.83
CA ASN A 194 -2.54 4.63 3.69
C ASN A 194 -2.90 6.11 3.63
N CYS A 195 -4.19 6.41 3.71
CA CYS A 195 -4.67 7.76 3.93
C CYS A 195 -6.08 7.75 4.53
N TRP A 196 -6.43 8.85 5.20
CA TRP A 196 -7.81 9.16 5.54
C TRP A 196 -8.36 10.16 4.58
N ILE A 197 -9.55 9.90 4.06
CA ILE A 197 -10.22 10.76 3.08
C ILE A 197 -11.65 11.05 3.50
N ASN A 198 -12.13 12.26 3.21
CA ASN A 198 -13.54 12.61 3.34
C ASN A 198 -13.94 13.48 2.14
N VAL A 199 -14.84 12.96 1.31
CA VAL A 199 -15.27 13.63 0.08
C VAL A 199 -16.58 14.35 0.33
N LEU A 200 -16.53 15.69 0.29
CA LEU A 200 -17.67 16.57 0.53
C LEU A 200 -18.44 16.83 -0.76
N GLU A 201 -17.72 17.12 -1.84
CA GLU A 201 -18.29 17.41 -3.16
C GLU A 201 -17.58 16.58 -4.21
N GLN A 202 -18.34 16.06 -5.18
CA GLN A 202 -17.81 15.46 -6.40
C GLN A 202 -18.85 15.65 -7.51
N SER A 203 -18.37 16.02 -8.69
CA SER A 203 -19.13 16.10 -9.95
C SER A 203 -18.23 15.75 -11.14
N GLY A 204 -18.85 15.38 -12.26
CA GLY A 204 -18.14 15.00 -13.47
C GLY A 204 -17.38 13.68 -13.33
N SER A 205 -16.31 13.55 -14.11
CA SER A 205 -15.41 12.39 -14.12
C SER A 205 -14.20 12.56 -13.17
N LEU A 206 -14.13 13.65 -12.41
CA LEU A 206 -12.98 13.95 -11.57
C LEU A 206 -12.84 12.94 -10.43
N GLU A 207 -11.64 12.39 -10.32
CA GLU A 207 -11.19 11.45 -9.30
C GLU A 207 -9.92 11.96 -8.65
N PHE A 208 -9.66 11.48 -7.44
CA PHE A 208 -8.44 11.80 -6.72
C PHE A 208 -7.67 10.54 -6.33
N TYR A 209 -6.37 10.58 -6.55
CA TYR A 209 -5.45 9.50 -6.23
C TYR A 209 -4.46 10.02 -5.19
N PRO A 210 -4.77 9.93 -3.88
CA PRO A 210 -3.90 10.41 -2.80
C PRO A 210 -2.56 9.67 -2.71
N SER A 211 -2.47 8.49 -3.33
CA SER A 211 -1.23 7.74 -3.52
C SER A 211 -1.27 7.13 -4.90
N SER A 212 -0.22 7.35 -5.69
CA SER A 212 -0.05 6.78 -7.02
C SER A 212 1.45 6.69 -7.36
N ASN A 213 1.78 5.87 -8.35
CA ASN A 213 3.11 5.66 -8.92
C ASN A 213 4.14 5.05 -7.94
N ARG A 214 4.72 5.85 -7.03
CA ARG A 214 5.80 5.42 -6.10
C ARG A 214 5.42 4.22 -5.23
N SER A 215 4.13 4.10 -4.92
CA SER A 215 3.53 3.13 -4.01
C SER A 215 2.16 2.67 -4.50
N ALA A 216 1.58 1.74 -3.76
CA ALA A 216 0.23 1.23 -4.02
C ALA A 216 -0.79 2.36 -4.27
N THR A 217 -1.52 2.24 -5.37
CA THR A 217 -2.48 3.26 -5.79
C THR A 217 -3.71 3.24 -4.90
N ILE A 218 -4.08 4.40 -4.35
CA ILE A 218 -5.35 4.59 -3.66
C ILE A 218 -6.22 5.46 -4.57
N ARG A 219 -7.47 5.06 -4.79
CA ARG A 219 -8.44 5.80 -5.61
C ARG A 219 -9.60 6.31 -4.76
N VAL A 220 -9.97 7.56 -5.01
CA VAL A 220 -11.11 8.27 -4.45
C VAL A 220 -11.97 8.78 -5.59
N ASN A 221 -13.27 8.49 -5.57
CA ASN A 221 -14.18 8.82 -6.67
C ASN A 221 -15.58 9.19 -6.17
N ALA A 222 -16.53 9.34 -7.10
CA ALA A 222 -17.92 9.69 -6.82
C ALA A 222 -18.58 8.79 -5.75
N GLY A 223 -18.20 7.52 -5.67
CA GLY A 223 -18.73 6.56 -4.71
C GLY A 223 -18.31 6.83 -3.26
N ASP A 224 -17.35 7.72 -3.00
CA ASP A 224 -16.89 8.07 -1.65
C ASP A 224 -17.59 9.32 -1.09
N LYS A 225 -18.32 10.06 -1.94
CA LYS A 225 -19.00 11.30 -1.58
C LYS A 225 -19.99 11.11 -0.43
N GLY A 226 -19.89 11.95 0.59
CA GLY A 226 -20.85 12.01 1.71
C GLY A 226 -20.77 10.84 2.70
N LYS A 227 -19.76 9.97 2.60
CA LYS A 227 -19.57 8.84 3.54
C LYS A 227 -18.86 9.24 4.85
N GLY A 228 -18.48 10.51 4.98
CA GLY A 228 -17.62 10.98 6.07
C GLY A 228 -16.18 10.48 5.91
N TRP A 229 -15.45 10.43 7.01
CA TRP A 229 -14.06 9.95 7.02
C TRP A 229 -13.96 8.46 6.70
N GLN A 230 -13.15 8.11 5.72
CA GLN A 230 -12.87 6.75 5.28
C GLN A 230 -11.38 6.48 5.38
N TYR A 231 -11.01 5.37 6.02
CA TYR A 231 -9.64 4.86 5.94
C TYR A 231 -9.47 4.10 4.63
N LYS A 232 -8.54 4.56 3.79
CA LYS A 232 -8.18 3.86 2.56
C LYS A 232 -6.74 3.38 2.66
N ARG A 233 -6.54 2.14 2.22
CA ARG A 233 -5.21 1.54 2.10
C ARG A 233 -5.11 0.72 0.82
N ASN A 234 -3.89 0.54 0.34
CA ASN A 234 -3.60 -0.46 -0.67
C ASN A 234 -2.16 -0.96 -0.52
N THR A 235 -1.87 -2.13 -1.07
CA THR A 235 -0.53 -2.74 -1.08
C THR A 235 -0.06 -3.06 -2.49
N ARG A 236 1.24 -2.93 -2.75
CA ARG A 236 1.86 -3.30 -4.04
C ARG A 236 3.21 -3.98 -3.79
N GLN A 237 3.55 -4.94 -4.63
CA GLN A 237 4.90 -5.50 -4.67
C GLN A 237 5.90 -4.48 -5.26
N GLY A 238 7.03 -4.31 -4.58
CA GLY A 238 8.12 -3.47 -5.03
C GLY A 238 7.86 -1.97 -4.94
N TRP A 239 8.92 -1.18 -5.19
CA TRP A 239 8.94 0.27 -4.99
C TRP A 239 9.52 0.98 -6.19
N GLY A 240 8.90 2.07 -6.61
CA GLY A 240 9.50 2.93 -7.62
C GLY A 240 8.51 3.80 -8.36
N GLY A 241 9.04 4.80 -9.05
CA GLY A 241 8.28 5.90 -9.64
C GLY A 241 8.24 7.14 -8.75
N CYS A 242 7.49 8.13 -9.18
CA CYS A 242 7.40 9.44 -8.53
C CYS A 242 6.29 9.44 -7.48
N HIS A 243 6.45 10.10 -6.34
CA HIS A 243 5.31 10.32 -5.44
C HIS A 243 4.45 11.44 -6.02
N GLN A 244 3.35 11.08 -6.65
CA GLN A 244 2.54 11.99 -7.45
C GLN A 244 1.05 11.79 -7.18
N PRO A 245 0.54 12.25 -6.03
CA PRO A 245 -0.89 12.38 -5.85
C PRO A 245 -1.50 13.24 -6.96
N ILE A 246 -2.65 12.83 -7.46
CA ILE A 246 -3.19 13.40 -8.70
C ILE A 246 -4.71 13.46 -8.68
N PHE A 247 -5.25 14.61 -9.10
CA PHE A 247 -6.62 14.74 -9.56
C PHE A 247 -6.68 14.44 -11.05
N ARG A 248 -7.54 13.51 -11.44
CA ARG A 248 -7.63 12.96 -12.80
C ARG A 248 -9.08 12.99 -13.28
N GLY A 249 -9.32 13.59 -14.45
CA GLY A 249 -10.65 13.73 -15.04
C GLY A 249 -11.07 15.20 -15.15
N LEU A 250 -12.37 15.44 -15.31
CA LEU A 250 -12.96 16.78 -15.41
C LEU A 250 -14.15 16.92 -14.45
N GLY A 251 -14.44 18.15 -14.05
CA GLY A 251 -15.48 18.47 -13.06
C GLY A 251 -14.88 18.96 -11.76
N LYS A 252 -15.63 18.81 -10.66
CA LYS A 252 -15.28 19.39 -9.36
C LYS A 252 -15.15 18.31 -8.29
N MET A 253 -14.20 18.48 -7.37
CA MET A 253 -14.06 17.66 -6.18
C MET A 253 -13.59 18.50 -5.00
N LYS A 254 -14.32 18.41 -3.88
CA LYS A 254 -13.90 18.91 -2.57
C LYS A 254 -13.61 17.73 -1.66
N VAL A 255 -12.35 17.55 -1.29
CA VAL A 255 -11.88 16.37 -0.55
C VAL A 255 -10.87 16.76 0.53
N ALA A 256 -11.12 16.29 1.75
CA ALA A 256 -10.16 16.37 2.83
C ALA A 256 -9.28 15.12 2.86
N VAL A 257 -8.00 15.33 3.14
CA VAL A 257 -6.99 14.27 3.27
C VAL A 257 -6.26 14.47 4.58
N ALA A 258 -6.14 13.40 5.35
CA ALA A 258 -5.23 13.34 6.48
C ALA A 258 -4.18 12.25 6.24
N LEU A 259 -2.94 12.59 6.59
CA LEU A 259 -1.86 11.64 6.84
C LEU A 259 -1.63 10.65 5.69
N PRO A 260 -1.27 11.12 4.48
CA PRO A 260 -0.75 10.21 3.48
C PRO A 260 0.51 9.56 4.06
N TYR A 261 0.48 8.24 4.16
CA TYR A 261 1.59 7.44 4.63
C TYR A 261 1.98 6.46 3.54
N VAL A 262 3.29 6.36 3.29
CA VAL A 262 3.84 5.32 2.42
C VAL A 262 5.03 4.67 3.12
N GLY A 263 4.94 3.37 3.33
CA GLY A 263 6.00 2.58 3.96
C GLY A 263 6.20 1.22 3.27
N THR A 264 7.24 0.51 3.68
CA THR A 264 7.48 -0.87 3.24
C THR A 264 6.87 -1.87 4.22
N GLY A 265 6.30 -2.95 3.68
CA GLY A 265 5.57 -3.99 4.40
C GLY A 265 4.09 -4.04 4.03
N ASP A 266 3.41 -5.11 4.48
CA ASP A 266 1.94 -5.14 4.61
C ASP A 266 1.59 -5.14 6.09
N HIS A 267 1.12 -4.02 6.57
CA HIS A 267 0.74 -3.79 7.95
C HIS A 267 -0.73 -4.13 8.20
N GLY A 268 -1.41 -4.75 7.23
CA GLY A 268 -2.81 -5.11 7.33
C GLY A 268 -3.69 -3.88 7.60
N ASN A 269 -4.68 -4.05 8.46
CA ASN A 269 -5.61 -2.97 8.84
C ASN A 269 -5.06 -2.05 9.93
N ASN A 270 -3.78 -2.18 10.30
CA ASN A 270 -3.19 -1.27 11.28
C ASN A 270 -3.12 0.13 10.66
N MET A 271 -3.57 1.11 11.44
CA MET A 271 -3.43 2.52 11.11
C MET A 271 -1.98 2.94 11.37
N ILE A 272 -1.29 3.38 10.32
CA ILE A 272 0.12 3.75 10.42
C ILE A 272 0.27 5.25 10.31
N TRP A 273 1.13 5.79 11.15
CA TRP A 273 1.34 7.22 11.31
C TRP A 273 2.73 7.61 10.86
N ALA A 274 2.87 8.83 10.34
CA ALA A 274 4.13 9.53 10.43
C ALA A 274 4.47 9.70 11.92
N ASP A 275 5.59 9.11 12.37
CA ASP A 275 6.12 9.12 13.75
C ASP A 275 5.38 8.32 14.84
N SER A 276 4.33 7.54 14.55
CA SER A 276 3.74 6.63 15.54
C SER A 276 3.81 5.18 15.05
N VAL A 277 5.03 4.65 15.09
CA VAL A 277 5.26 3.22 15.29
C VAL A 277 4.95 2.97 16.76
N GLY A 278 3.82 2.32 17.04
CA GLY A 278 3.54 1.83 18.39
C GLY A 278 4.70 0.94 18.83
N HIS A 279 5.49 1.43 19.79
CA HIS A 279 6.77 0.91 20.32
C HIS A 279 8.08 1.41 19.67
N ALA A 280 9.01 1.80 20.55
CA ALA A 280 10.16 2.70 20.38
C ALA A 280 11.31 2.27 19.44
N TYR A 281 11.13 1.29 18.54
CA TYR A 281 12.27 0.71 17.78
C TYR A 281 12.35 1.10 16.30
N SER A 282 11.54 2.02 15.79
CA SER A 282 11.83 2.63 14.49
C SER A 282 11.37 4.08 14.40
N HIS A 283 11.97 4.94 15.23
CA HIS A 283 12.19 6.32 14.81
C HIS A 283 13.10 6.30 13.60
N THR A 284 12.57 6.65 12.45
CA THR A 284 13.36 7.02 11.28
C THR A 284 12.94 8.43 10.93
N ALA A 285 13.22 9.33 11.87
CA ALA A 285 13.36 10.73 11.51
C ALA A 285 14.45 10.82 10.43
N PRO A 286 14.35 11.73 9.44
CA PRO A 286 15.54 12.44 9.03
C PRO A 286 16.01 13.20 10.28
N ALA A 287 16.93 12.60 11.02
CA ALA A 287 17.63 13.33 12.07
C ALA A 287 18.54 14.35 11.37
N ILE A 288 18.19 15.63 11.56
CA ILE A 288 19.08 16.79 11.47
C ILE A 288 19.55 17.14 10.05
N GLY A 289 18.92 18.17 9.48
CA GLY A 289 19.43 18.86 8.30
C GLY A 289 18.40 18.97 7.18
N GLU A 290 17.57 20.01 7.27
CA GLU A 290 17.35 20.82 6.07
C GLU A 290 18.74 21.20 5.54
N GLY A 291 19.18 20.56 4.46
CA GLY A 291 20.42 20.82 3.73
C GLY A 291 20.39 19.95 2.48
N VAL A 292 20.31 20.48 1.27
CA VAL A 292 20.84 21.74 0.70
C VAL A 292 19.73 22.58 0.09
#